data_AF-A0A3N5SZP1-F1
#
_entry.id   AF-A0A3N5SZP1-F1
#
_cell.length_a   1.000
_cell.length_b   1.000
_cell.length_c   1.000
_cell.angle_alpha   90.00
_cell.angle_beta   90.00
_cell.angle_gamma   90.00
#
_symmetry.space_group_name_H-M   'P 1'
#
loop_
_entity.id
_entity.type
_entity.pdbx_description
1 polymer ?
#
loop_
_entity_poly.entity_id
_entity_poly.type
_entity_poly.pdbx_seq_one_letter_code
_entity_poly.pdbx_strand_id
1 'polypeptide(L)'
;MGTRVSVEFRLSHVDRQPLGDITGVLVALIAGNAGTDFVYRHRCDDGIFEMDTREIRREIGDTPINHMEILKFIRQYIKDGLNEIKPVS
;
A
#
# COMPACT_ATOMS: atom_id res chain seq x y z
N MET A 1 -4.37 20.70 8.08
CA MET A 1 -3.41 20.84 6.98
C MET A 1 -2.95 19.43 6.63
N GLY A 2 -3.46 18.83 5.56
CA GLY A 2 -3.14 17.44 5.18
C GLY A 2 -2.24 17.43 3.95
N THR A 3 -1.15 16.66 4.00
CA THR A 3 -0.24 16.48 2.86
C THR A 3 -0.81 15.41 1.96
N ARG A 4 -1.26 15.79 0.76
CA ARG A 4 -1.70 14.83 -0.27
C ARG A 4 -0.51 14.53 -1.18
N VAL A 5 0.11 13.38 -0.99
CA VAL A 5 1.14 12.87 -1.91
C VAL A 5 0.44 12.02 -2.95
N SER A 6 0.51 12.41 -4.22
CA SER A 6 0.02 11.62 -5.35
C SER A 6 1.21 11.24 -6.22
N VAL A 7 1.48 9.94 -6.33
CA VAL A 7 2.53 9.40 -7.19
C VAL A 7 1.86 8.52 -8.24
N GLU A 8 2.01 8.90 -9.50
CA GLU A 8 1.55 8.11 -10.64
C GLU A 8 2.74 7.33 -11.19
N PHE A 9 2.83 6.04 -10.85
CA PHE A 9 3.81 5.16 -11.46
C PHE A 9 3.27 4.71 -12.82
N ARG A 10 3.75 5.29 -13.93
CA ARG A 10 3.43 4.79 -15.26
C ARG A 10 4.17 3.47 -15.51
N LEU A 11 3.43 2.37 -15.43
CA LEU A 11 3.84 1.04 -15.88
C LEU A 11 3.94 1.04 -17.42
N SER A 12 5.03 1.58 -17.97
CA SER A 12 5.34 1.35 -19.37
C SER A 12 6.51 0.39 -19.60
N HIS A 13 7.32 0.03 -18.60
CA HIS A 13 8.28 -1.09 -18.65
C HIS A 13 8.89 -1.38 -17.25
N VAL A 14 8.19 -2.13 -16.39
CA VAL A 14 8.81 -2.82 -15.22
C VAL A 14 8.68 -4.32 -15.49
N ASP A 15 9.34 -4.78 -16.54
CA ASP A 15 9.21 -6.13 -17.10
C ASP A 15 9.96 -7.16 -16.23
N ARG A 16 9.43 -7.43 -15.02
CA ARG A 16 9.89 -8.39 -13.99
C ARG A 16 10.75 -7.84 -12.85
N GLN A 17 10.24 -6.90 -12.06
CA GLN A 17 10.58 -6.90 -10.62
C GLN A 17 9.42 -7.56 -9.85
N PRO A 18 9.65 -8.59 -8.99
CA PRO A 18 8.57 -9.41 -8.44
C PRO A 18 7.71 -8.59 -7.46
N LEU A 19 6.61 -7.95 -7.88
CA LEU A 19 5.93 -6.96 -7.01
C LEU A 19 6.90 -5.96 -6.35
N GLY A 20 8.09 -5.82 -6.95
CA GLY A 20 9.34 -5.70 -6.20
C GLY A 20 9.49 -4.33 -5.58
N ASP A 21 9.57 -4.30 -4.27
CA ASP A 21 9.72 -3.17 -3.36
C ASP A 21 8.58 -2.12 -3.31
N ILE A 22 7.50 -2.18 -4.11
CA ILE A 22 6.40 -1.20 -3.92
C ILE A 22 5.74 -1.35 -2.53
N THR A 23 5.56 -2.58 -2.07
CA THR A 23 5.10 -2.85 -0.71
C THR A 23 6.09 -2.30 0.33
N GLY A 24 7.40 -2.46 0.10
CA GLY A 24 8.42 -1.98 1.01
C GLY A 24 8.45 -0.46 1.09
N VAL A 25 8.37 0.22 -0.06
CA VAL A 25 8.26 1.67 -0.20
C VAL A 25 7.00 2.19 0.52
N LEU A 26 5.83 1.61 0.27
CA LEU A 26 4.59 2.03 0.93
C LEU A 26 4.67 1.87 2.46
N VAL A 27 5.18 0.73 2.93
CA VAL A 27 5.36 0.49 4.37
C VAL A 27 6.37 1.48 4.98
N ALA A 28 7.47 1.78 4.28
CA ALA A 28 8.45 2.75 4.73
C ALA A 28 7.88 4.17 4.79
N LEU A 29 7.07 4.57 3.78
CA LEU A 29 6.40 5.86 3.75
C LEU A 29 5.39 6.00 4.91
N ILE A 30 4.59 4.97 5.17
CA ILE A 30 3.62 4.96 6.27
C ILE A 30 4.35 5.00 7.62
N ALA A 31 5.41 4.21 7.79
CA ALA A 31 6.19 4.17 9.01
C ALA A 31 6.87 5.52 9.32
N GLY A 32 7.47 6.14 8.30
CA GLY A 32 8.17 7.43 8.41
C GLY A 32 7.24 8.65 8.48
N ASN A 33 5.98 8.51 8.06
CA ASN A 33 5.01 9.60 8.01
C ASN A 33 3.67 9.19 8.65
N ALA A 34 3.71 8.74 9.90
CA ALA A 34 2.55 8.20 10.62
C ALA A 34 1.38 9.18 10.81
N GLY A 35 1.56 10.48 10.58
CA GLY A 35 0.50 11.50 10.58
C GLY A 35 -0.07 11.83 9.19
N THR A 36 0.49 11.24 8.13
CA THR A 36 0.03 11.42 6.75
C THR A 36 -0.94 10.32 6.36
N ASP A 37 -1.96 10.68 5.59
CA ASP A 37 -2.90 9.73 5.00
C ASP A 37 -2.40 9.29 3.62
N PHE A 38 -2.37 7.98 3.40
CA PHE A 38 -1.98 7.36 2.15
C PHE A 38 -3.16 6.65 1.53
N VAL A 39 -3.41 6.96 0.26
CA VAL A 39 -4.32 6.20 -0.61
C VAL A 39 -3.49 5.61 -1.73
N TYR A 40 -3.46 4.29 -1.81
CA TYR A 40 -2.78 3.54 -2.86
C TYR A 40 -3.82 2.80 -3.71
N ARG A 41 -3.70 2.93 -5.03
CA ARG A 41 -4.53 2.21 -6.01
C ARG A 41 -3.63 1.56 -7.05
N HIS A 42 -3.76 0.26 -7.19
CA HIS A 42 -3.11 -0.52 -8.22
C HIS A 42 -4.15 -1.10 -9.17
N ARG A 43 -3.94 -0.97 -10.47
CA ARG A 43 -4.83 -1.51 -11.50
C ARG A 43 -4.05 -2.42 -12.43
N CYS A 44 -4.52 -3.63 -12.57
CA CYS A 44 -4.12 -4.59 -13.60
C CYS A 44 -5.30 -4.84 -14.55
N ASP A 45 -5.07 -5.59 -15.62
CA ASP A 45 -6.13 -5.95 -16.57
C ASP A 45 -7.26 -6.75 -15.90
N ASP A 46 -6.91 -7.59 -14.92
CA ASP A 46 -7.84 -8.51 -14.25
C ASP A 46 -8.44 -7.97 -12.93
N GLY A 47 -8.01 -6.79 -12.46
CA GLY A 47 -8.51 -6.28 -11.18
C GLY A 47 -7.92 -4.97 -10.69
N ILE A 48 -8.49 -4.46 -9.60
CA ILE A 48 -8.06 -3.24 -8.92
C ILE A 48 -7.89 -3.54 -7.43
N PHE A 49 -6.74 -3.19 -6.88
CA PHE A 49 -6.46 -3.22 -5.45
C PHE A 49 -6.38 -1.77 -4.95
N GLU A 50 -7.06 -1.48 -3.85
CA GLU A 50 -7.04 -0.18 -3.19
C GLU A 50 -6.76 -0.34 -1.70
N MET A 51 -5.98 0.59 -1.13
CA MET A 51 -5.72 0.69 0.30
C MET A 51 -5.79 2.16 0.72
N ASP A 52 -6.51 2.43 1.81
CA ASP A 52 -6.58 3.72 2.45
C ASP A 52 -6.17 3.61 3.93
N THR A 53 -5.11 4.31 4.34
CA THR A 53 -4.67 4.26 5.75
C THR A 53 -5.72 4.81 6.71
N ARG A 54 -6.67 5.63 6.26
CA ARG A 54 -7.76 6.14 7.08
C ARG A 54 -8.74 5.03 7.48
N GLU A 55 -8.90 4.01 6.64
CA GLU A 55 -9.69 2.81 6.97
C GLU A 55 -8.98 2.01 8.06
N ILE A 56 -7.70 1.74 7.86
CA ILE A 56 -6.87 1.03 8.84
C ILE A 56 -6.87 1.75 10.19
N ARG A 57 -6.75 3.09 10.21
CA ARG A 57 -6.83 3.89 11.44
C ARG A 57 -8.15 3.71 12.20
N ARG A 58 -9.28 3.61 11.47
CA ARG A 58 -10.59 3.38 12.09
C ARG A 58 -10.66 2.01 12.76
N GLU A 59 -9.98 1.01 12.21
CA GLU A 59 -9.96 -0.35 12.76
C GLU A 59 -9.04 -0.49 13.98
N ILE A 60 -7.86 0.14 13.96
CA ILE A 60 -6.85 0.00 15.03
C ILE A 60 -7.06 0.94 16.23
N GLY A 61 -8.01 1.88 16.13
CA GLY A 61 -8.35 2.84 17.18
C GLY A 61 -7.17 3.75 17.56
N ASP A 62 -6.83 3.77 18.84
CA ASP A 62 -5.74 4.60 19.39
C ASP A 62 -4.34 4.02 19.13
N THR A 63 -4.25 2.84 18.53
CA THR A 63 -2.95 2.22 18.22
C THR A 63 -2.26 2.99 17.10
N PRO A 64 -0.99 3.41 17.27
CA PRO A 64 -0.24 4.08 16.20
C PRO A 64 -0.12 3.19 14.96
N ILE A 65 -0.41 3.76 13.78
CA ILE A 65 -0.33 3.00 12.51
C ILE A 65 1.09 2.50 12.19
N ASN A 66 2.11 3.15 12.75
CA ASN A 66 3.51 2.77 12.61
C ASN A 66 3.97 1.76 13.68
N HIS A 67 3.06 1.24 14.51
CA HIS A 67 3.36 0.14 15.41
C HIS A 67 3.77 -1.11 14.61
N MET A 68 4.77 -1.86 15.09
CA MET A 68 5.39 -2.96 14.36
C MET A 68 4.38 -3.99 13.83
N GLU A 69 3.42 -4.41 14.67
CA GLU A 69 2.40 -5.37 14.27
C GLU A 69 1.43 -4.82 13.21
N ILE A 70 1.13 -3.52 13.26
CA ILE A 70 0.29 -2.86 12.25
C ILE A 70 1.05 -2.75 10.92
N LEU A 71 2.34 -2.41 10.95
CA LEU A 71 3.18 -2.38 9.75
C LEU A 71 3.34 -3.77 9.10
N LYS A 72 3.44 -4.83 9.91
CA LYS A 72 3.43 -6.22 9.40
C LYS A 72 2.10 -6.57 8.76
N PHE A 73 0.99 -6.21 9.40
CA PHE A 73 -0.35 -6.39 8.84
C PHE A 73 -0.51 -5.65 7.51
N ILE A 74 -0.20 -4.35 7.46
CA ILE A 74 -0.27 -3.53 6.23
C ILE A 74 0.57 -4.14 5.11
N ARG A 75 1.79 -4.57 5.43
CA ARG A 75 2.67 -5.24 4.47
C ARG A 75 2.02 -6.48 3.87
N GLN A 76 1.39 -7.31 4.71
CA GLN A 76 0.74 -8.54 4.26
C GLN A 76 -0.52 -8.25 3.46
N TYR A 77 -1.36 -7.34 3.95
CA TYR A 77 -2.58 -6.87 3.27
C TYR A 77 -2.30 -6.38 1.84
N ILE A 78 -1.26 -5.54 1.66
CA ILE A 78 -0.85 -5.07 0.33
C ILE A 78 -0.38 -6.24 -0.55
N LYS A 79 0.42 -7.17 0.00
CA LYS A 79 0.91 -8.32 -0.78
C LYS A 79 -0.21 -9.21 -1.26
N ASP A 80 -1.17 -9.50 -0.39
CA ASP A 80 -2.27 -10.40 -0.69
C ASP A 80 -3.20 -9.77 -1.72
N GLY A 81 -3.63 -8.52 -1.51
CA GLY A 81 -4.48 -7.82 -2.47
C GLY A 81 -3.81 -7.61 -3.83
N LEU A 82 -2.49 -7.37 -3.88
CA LEU A 82 -1.76 -7.34 -5.14
C LEU A 82 -1.63 -8.72 -5.80
N ASN A 83 -1.52 -9.81 -5.03
CA ASN A 83 -1.49 -11.17 -5.59
C ASN A 83 -2.86 -11.60 -6.12
N GLU A 84 -3.95 -11.15 -5.53
CA GLU A 84 -5.33 -11.45 -5.97
C GLU A 84 -5.64 -10.90 -7.37
N ILE A 85 -5.13 -9.71 -7.69
CA ILE A 85 -5.39 -9.04 -8.97
C ILE A 85 -4.34 -9.37 -10.05
N LYS A 86 -3.37 -10.25 -9.74
CA LYS A 86 -2.41 -10.69 -10.74
C LYS A 86 -3.07 -11.68 -11.72
N PRO A 87 -2.74 -11.58 -13.00
CA PRO A 87 -3.08 -12.62 -13.96
C PRO A 87 -2.51 -13.96 -13.52
N VAL A 88 -3.32 -15.02 -13.58
CA VAL A 88 -2.83 -16.40 -13.45
C VAL A 88 -1.91 -16.65 -14.66
N SER A 89 -0.61 -16.68 -14.43
CA SER A 89 0.40 -16.98 -15.45
C SER A 89 0.46 -18.48 -15.76
#